data_AF-A0A2G1DEC8-F1
#
_entry.id   AF-A0A2G1DEC8-F1
#
_cell.length_a   1.000
_cell.length_b   1.000
_cell.length_c   1.000
_cell.angle_alpha   90.00
_cell.angle_beta   90.00
_cell.angle_gamma   90.00
#
_symmetry.space_group_name_H-M   'P 1'
#
loop_
_entity.id
_entity.type
_entity.pdbx_description
1 polymer ?
#
loop_
_entity_poly.entity_id
_entity_poly.type
_entity_poly.pdbx_seq_one_letter_code
_entity_poly.pdbx_strand_id
1 'polypeptide(L)'
;QKDVSDKFLQNLFVKIGKELRVDIEDGFHLNTNDLKVQASDNCLFDGANGISFKCGSNILTVDASGIHFNTPNFVDNSANGGVSVEDVIRDEDIMNVRLNDLNNNYLTKTIDKDVVLKADTTLSDGRNIKVSLIILDKEGKELARQTKNTTIKNKRISEYFDKEEIMKEHNLSYEDIYEIEGEVEW
;
A
#
# COMPACT_ATOMS: atom_id res chain seq x y z
N GLN A 1 -56.50 -28.55 31.73
CA GLN A 1 -55.89 -27.25 32.11
C GLN A 1 -54.40 -27.12 31.72
N LYS A 2 -53.66 -28.20 31.41
CA LYS A 2 -52.24 -28.16 30.95
C LYS A 2 -52.04 -27.57 29.55
N ASP A 3 -52.95 -27.87 28.63
CA ASP A 3 -52.85 -27.55 27.18
C ASP A 3 -52.87 -26.04 26.87
N VAL A 4 -53.57 -25.26 27.70
CA VAL A 4 -53.68 -23.80 27.51
C VAL A 4 -52.38 -23.10 27.92
N SER A 5 -51.70 -23.59 28.96
CA SER A 5 -50.43 -23.05 29.44
C SER A 5 -49.28 -23.35 28.46
N ASP A 6 -49.21 -24.56 27.91
CA ASP A 6 -48.17 -24.94 26.95
C ASP A 6 -48.32 -24.17 25.62
N LYS A 7 -49.55 -24.01 25.15
CA LYS A 7 -49.86 -23.20 23.97
C LYS A 7 -49.61 -21.71 24.20
N PHE A 8 -49.84 -21.22 25.40
CA PHE A 8 -49.48 -19.85 25.79
C PHE A 8 -47.96 -19.64 25.79
N LEU A 9 -47.19 -20.56 26.36
CA LEU A 9 -45.72 -20.50 26.38
C LEU A 9 -45.12 -20.63 24.97
N GLN A 10 -45.67 -21.50 24.13
CA GLN A 10 -45.28 -21.57 22.71
C GLN A 10 -45.60 -20.28 21.96
N ASN A 11 -46.80 -19.72 22.13
CA ASN A 11 -47.17 -18.47 21.47
C ASN A 11 -46.37 -17.27 21.99
N LEU A 12 -46.05 -17.25 23.28
CA LEU A 12 -45.16 -16.26 23.90
C LEU A 12 -43.76 -16.39 23.29
N PHE A 13 -43.21 -17.60 23.19
CA PHE A 13 -41.92 -17.87 22.54
C PHE A 13 -41.89 -17.47 21.06
N VAL A 14 -42.96 -17.75 20.30
CA VAL A 14 -43.07 -17.38 18.87
C VAL A 14 -43.22 -15.87 18.68
N LYS A 15 -43.95 -15.16 19.55
CA LYS A 15 -44.03 -13.69 19.52
C LYS A 15 -42.71 -13.04 19.93
N ILE A 16 -42.07 -13.57 20.98
CA ILE A 16 -40.76 -13.12 21.45
C ILE A 16 -39.72 -13.27 20.35
N GLY A 17 -39.70 -14.41 19.65
CA GLY A 17 -38.76 -14.69 18.56
C GLY A 17 -39.01 -13.92 17.26
N LYS A 18 -40.21 -13.35 17.05
CA LYS A 18 -40.53 -12.56 15.85
C LYS A 18 -40.46 -11.04 16.04
N GLU A 19 -40.68 -10.53 17.25
CA GLU A 19 -40.94 -9.09 17.45
C GLU A 19 -40.14 -8.42 18.57
N LEU A 20 -39.31 -9.11 19.35
CA LEU A 20 -38.56 -8.46 20.43
C LEU A 20 -37.37 -7.66 19.91
N ARG A 21 -37.66 -6.44 19.48
CA ARG A 21 -36.79 -5.31 19.78
C ARG A 21 -36.83 -5.09 21.29
N VAL A 22 -35.92 -5.72 22.01
CA VAL A 22 -35.70 -5.38 23.41
C VAL A 22 -34.91 -4.07 23.41
N ASP A 23 -35.61 -2.97 23.70
CA ASP A 23 -35.00 -1.66 23.87
C ASP A 23 -34.69 -1.46 25.36
N ILE A 24 -33.43 -1.22 25.68
CA ILE A 24 -32.95 -1.05 27.06
C ILE A 24 -32.26 0.31 27.10
N GLU A 25 -32.84 1.25 27.84
CA GLU A 25 -32.36 2.64 27.89
C GLU A 25 -31.02 2.77 28.65
N ASP A 26 -30.76 1.86 29.60
CA ASP A 26 -29.57 1.82 30.45
C ASP A 26 -28.70 0.57 30.18
N GLY A 27 -27.77 0.25 31.10
CA GLY A 27 -26.92 -0.93 31.00
C GLY A 27 -27.68 -2.26 31.15
N PHE A 28 -27.37 -3.22 30.28
CA PHE A 28 -27.81 -4.61 30.37
C PHE A 28 -26.68 -5.52 30.84
N HIS A 29 -26.92 -6.35 31.86
CA HIS A 29 -25.96 -7.35 32.35
C HIS A 29 -26.62 -8.73 32.37
N LEU A 30 -26.10 -9.65 31.57
CA LEU A 30 -26.45 -11.07 31.59
C LEU A 30 -25.32 -11.89 32.21
N ASN A 31 -25.59 -12.56 33.33
CA ASN A 31 -24.65 -13.48 33.98
C ASN A 31 -25.14 -14.93 33.79
N THR A 32 -24.41 -15.71 32.99
CA THR A 32 -24.73 -17.10 32.65
C THR A 32 -23.44 -17.91 32.50
N ASN A 33 -23.51 -19.22 32.73
CA ASN A 33 -22.36 -20.12 32.54
C ASN A 33 -22.06 -20.33 31.06
N ASP A 34 -23.09 -20.37 30.22
CA ASP A 34 -22.99 -20.58 28.78
C ASP A 34 -23.92 -19.61 28.05
N LEU A 35 -23.46 -19.11 26.91
CA LEU A 35 -24.24 -18.29 25.99
C LEU A 35 -24.08 -18.82 24.58
N LYS A 36 -25.19 -19.22 23.95
CA LYS A 36 -25.23 -19.59 22.53
C LYS A 36 -25.98 -18.51 21.76
N VAL A 37 -25.27 -17.78 20.91
CA VAL A 37 -25.85 -16.82 19.97
C VAL A 37 -25.82 -17.44 18.58
N GLN A 38 -26.99 -17.57 17.94
CA GLN A 38 -27.12 -18.13 16.61
C GLN A 38 -28.16 -17.35 15.81
N ALA A 39 -27.78 -16.86 14.64
CA ALA A 39 -28.69 -16.31 13.64
C ALA A 39 -28.56 -17.12 12.35
N SER A 40 -29.62 -17.12 11.53
CA SER A 40 -29.62 -17.80 10.23
C SER A 40 -28.80 -17.07 9.17
N ASP A 41 -28.53 -15.78 9.38
CA ASP A 41 -27.78 -14.92 8.45
C ASP A 41 -26.63 -14.22 9.17
N ASN A 42 -26.92 -13.22 10.01
CA ASN A 42 -25.89 -12.44 10.70
C ASN A 42 -26.23 -12.16 12.19
N CYS A 43 -25.18 -11.93 12.98
CA CYS A 43 -25.26 -11.35 14.33
C CYS A 43 -24.49 -10.04 14.32
N LEU A 44 -25.20 -8.92 14.20
CA LEU A 44 -24.60 -7.58 14.24
C LEU A 44 -24.44 -7.12 15.70
N PHE A 45 -23.23 -6.72 16.06
CA PHE A 45 -22.94 -5.98 17.29
C PHE A 45 -22.46 -4.59 16.87
N ASP A 46 -23.17 -3.55 17.29
CA ASP A 46 -22.84 -2.15 17.02
C ASP A 46 -22.74 -1.42 18.37
N GLY A 47 -21.60 -0.77 18.61
CA GLY A 47 -21.29 -0.15 19.89
C GLY A 47 -20.66 1.22 19.68
N ALA A 48 -21.27 2.27 20.25
CA ALA A 48 -20.85 3.66 20.04
C ALA A 48 -19.40 3.95 20.45
N ASN A 49 -18.91 3.29 21.51
CA ASN A 49 -17.54 3.48 22.02
C ASN A 49 -16.62 2.28 21.74
N GLY A 50 -17.15 1.20 21.17
CA GLY A 50 -16.42 -0.05 20.91
C GLY A 50 -17.05 -1.30 21.53
N ILE A 51 -16.53 -2.45 21.11
CA ILE A 51 -17.01 -3.79 21.47
C ILE A 51 -15.79 -4.62 21.89
N SER A 52 -15.89 -5.38 22.99
CA SER A 52 -14.83 -6.27 23.48
C SER A 52 -15.34 -7.68 23.72
N PHE A 53 -14.65 -8.67 23.17
CA PHE A 53 -14.85 -10.10 23.42
C PHE A 53 -13.72 -10.61 24.31
N LYS A 54 -14.06 -11.10 25.51
CA LYS A 54 -13.08 -11.55 26.52
C LYS A 54 -13.28 -13.02 26.89
N CYS A 55 -12.18 -13.77 26.90
CA CYS A 55 -12.11 -15.13 27.43
C CYS A 55 -10.84 -15.27 28.29
N GLY A 56 -11.01 -15.22 29.62
CA GLY A 56 -9.88 -15.20 30.56
C GLY A 56 -8.97 -14.00 30.32
N SER A 57 -7.69 -14.25 30.03
CA SER A 57 -6.69 -13.23 29.69
C SER A 57 -6.64 -12.87 28.20
N ASN A 58 -7.45 -13.51 27.35
CA ASN A 58 -7.51 -13.19 25.92
C ASN A 58 -8.64 -12.18 25.65
N ILE A 59 -8.34 -11.11 24.94
CA ILE A 59 -9.27 -10.01 24.66
C ILE A 59 -9.13 -9.59 23.18
N LEU A 60 -10.26 -9.48 22.49
CA LEU A 60 -10.39 -8.82 21.19
C LEU A 60 -11.27 -7.58 21.36
N THR A 61 -10.75 -6.41 21.02
CA THR A 61 -11.48 -5.13 21.11
C THR A 61 -11.52 -4.45 19.74
N VAL A 62 -12.67 -3.90 19.37
CA VAL A 62 -12.85 -3.02 18.21
C VAL A 62 -13.40 -1.70 18.72
N ASP A 63 -12.72 -0.60 18.42
CA ASP A 63 -13.15 0.76 18.80
C ASP A 63 -12.75 1.78 17.72
N ALA A 64 -12.99 3.07 17.99
CA ALA A 64 -12.66 4.16 17.06
C ALA A 64 -11.17 4.28 16.72
N SER A 65 -10.27 3.69 17.53
CA SER A 65 -8.83 3.68 17.30
C SER A 65 -8.34 2.45 16.52
N GLY A 66 -9.17 1.41 16.36
CA GLY A 66 -8.86 0.26 15.52
C GLY A 66 -9.27 -1.09 16.12
N ILE A 67 -8.52 -2.14 15.74
CA ILE A 67 -8.71 -3.53 16.19
C ILE A 67 -7.51 -3.92 17.06
N HIS A 68 -7.80 -4.34 18.30
CA HIS A 68 -6.81 -4.66 19.32
C HIS A 68 -6.91 -6.12 19.76
N PHE A 69 -5.77 -6.79 19.87
CA PHE A 69 -5.67 -8.17 20.35
C PHE A 69 -4.73 -8.23 21.55
N ASN A 70 -5.21 -8.74 22.68
CA ASN A 70 -4.38 -9.04 23.85
C ASN A 70 -4.46 -10.54 24.12
N THR A 71 -3.34 -11.25 24.00
CA THR A 71 -3.23 -12.66 24.36
C THR A 71 -1.79 -12.99 24.75
N PRO A 72 -1.55 -13.84 25.77
CA PRO A 72 -0.20 -14.25 26.16
C PRO A 72 0.56 -15.03 25.07
N ASN A 73 -0.15 -15.56 24.07
CA ASN A 73 0.45 -16.33 22.97
C ASN A 73 0.76 -15.48 21.72
N PHE A 74 0.49 -14.17 21.76
CA PHE A 74 0.79 -13.23 20.69
C PHE A 74 1.54 -12.04 21.29
N VAL A 75 2.85 -12.01 21.06
CA VAL A 75 3.74 -10.95 21.54
C VAL A 75 4.03 -10.01 20.38
N ASP A 76 3.05 -9.17 20.04
CA ASP A 76 3.30 -7.90 19.36
C ASP A 76 2.03 -7.04 19.33
N ASN A 77 1.63 -6.43 20.46
CA ASN A 77 0.98 -5.12 20.49
C ASN A 77 0.80 -4.61 21.91
N SER A 78 1.23 -3.36 22.11
CA SER A 78 1.16 -2.63 23.36
C SER A 78 -0.28 -2.46 23.87
N ALA A 79 -0.43 -2.18 25.16
CA ALA A 79 -1.73 -2.03 25.83
C ALA A 79 -2.66 -0.93 25.28
N ASN A 80 -2.22 -0.11 24.31
CA ASN A 80 -2.97 1.03 23.76
C ASN A 80 -2.78 1.25 22.24
N GLY A 81 -2.21 0.30 21.50
CA GLY A 81 -2.02 0.43 20.06
C GLY A 81 -2.32 -0.91 19.41
N GLY A 82 -3.38 -0.95 18.61
CA GLY A 82 -3.74 -2.13 17.83
C GLY A 82 -2.65 -2.52 16.85
N VAL A 83 -2.92 -3.56 16.06
CA VAL A 83 -2.02 -3.99 14.99
C VAL A 83 -1.84 -2.87 13.98
N SER A 84 -0.79 -2.07 14.19
CA SER A 84 -0.19 -1.31 13.11
C SER A 84 0.48 -2.36 12.27
N VAL A 85 -0.08 -2.65 11.10
CA VAL A 85 0.68 -3.35 10.06
C VAL A 85 1.96 -2.53 9.97
N GLU A 86 3.10 -3.08 10.42
CA GLU A 86 4.40 -2.50 10.08
C GLU A 86 4.30 -2.21 8.59
N ASP A 87 4.44 -0.93 8.20
CA ASP A 87 4.35 -0.52 6.81
C ASP A 87 5.08 -1.59 6.02
N VAL A 88 4.33 -2.33 5.18
CA VAL A 88 4.96 -3.35 4.33
C VAL A 88 6.07 -2.60 3.65
N ILE A 89 7.32 -2.88 4.00
CA ILE A 89 8.47 -2.21 3.42
C ILE A 89 8.38 -2.61 1.96
N ARG A 90 7.80 -1.73 1.16
CA ARG A 90 7.71 -1.92 -0.28
C ARG A 90 9.12 -1.66 -0.74
N ASP A 91 9.78 -2.70 -1.24
CA ASP A 91 11.06 -2.53 -1.88
C ASP A 91 10.94 -1.42 -2.94
N GLU A 92 11.58 -0.30 -2.66
CA GLU A 92 11.66 0.84 -3.56
C GLU A 92 12.77 0.56 -4.56
N ASP A 93 12.43 0.53 -5.84
CA ASP A 93 13.35 0.16 -6.89
C ASP A 93 13.08 0.92 -8.19
N ILE A 94 14.12 0.99 -9.02
CA ILE A 94 14.07 1.51 -10.38
C ILE A 94 14.29 0.34 -11.34
N MET A 95 13.35 0.17 -12.25
CA MET A 95 13.28 -0.95 -13.17
C MET A 95 13.31 -0.45 -14.62
N ASN A 96 13.79 -1.30 -15.53
CA ASN A 96 13.73 -1.06 -16.98
C ASN A 96 14.32 0.30 -17.42
N VAL A 97 15.46 0.70 -16.85
CA VAL A 97 16.21 1.88 -17.31
C VAL A 97 16.60 1.66 -18.77
N ARG A 98 16.21 2.60 -19.62
CA ARG A 98 16.36 2.48 -21.08
C ARG A 98 16.46 3.86 -21.74
N LEU A 99 17.06 3.87 -22.92
CA LEU A 99 17.18 5.05 -23.77
C LEU A 99 16.31 4.87 -25.03
N ASN A 100 15.45 5.84 -25.28
CA ASN A 100 14.54 5.86 -26.42
C ASN A 100 14.74 7.14 -27.25
N ASP A 101 14.34 7.09 -28.52
CA ASP A 101 14.13 8.29 -29.33
C ASP A 101 12.85 9.05 -28.89
N LEU A 102 12.60 10.22 -29.49
CA LEU A 102 11.39 11.00 -29.24
C LEU A 102 10.09 10.29 -29.66
N ASN A 103 10.17 9.33 -30.59
CA ASN A 103 9.03 8.52 -31.05
C ASN A 103 8.82 7.26 -30.20
N ASN A 104 9.56 7.12 -29.09
CA ASN A 104 9.52 5.99 -28.17
C ASN A 104 10.04 4.65 -28.74
N ASN A 105 10.87 4.68 -29.78
CA ASN A 105 11.61 3.52 -30.26
C ASN A 105 12.87 3.30 -29.42
N TYR A 106 13.22 2.04 -29.20
CA TYR A 106 14.46 1.68 -28.51
C TYR A 106 15.67 2.09 -29.34
N LEU A 107 16.61 2.81 -28.71
CA LEU A 107 17.88 3.14 -29.34
C LEU A 107 18.78 1.91 -29.25
N THR A 108 18.94 1.22 -30.38
CA THR A 108 19.80 0.02 -30.45
C THR A 108 21.22 0.34 -30.93
N LYS A 109 21.41 1.45 -31.64
CA LYS A 109 22.72 2.01 -32.03
C LYS A 109 22.67 3.53 -32.18
N THR A 110 23.67 4.15 -31.59
CA THR A 110 24.11 5.55 -31.64
C THR A 110 23.83 6.17 -33.00
N ILE A 111 22.82 7.05 -33.12
CA ILE A 111 22.68 8.24 -33.99
C ILE A 111 21.17 8.57 -33.95
N ASP A 112 20.65 8.92 -32.77
CA ASP A 112 19.51 9.81 -32.72
C ASP A 112 19.91 11.07 -31.97
N LYS A 113 19.48 12.23 -32.46
CA LYS A 113 19.93 13.54 -31.95
C LYS A 113 19.47 13.78 -30.52
N ASP A 114 18.28 13.26 -30.25
CA ASP A 114 17.50 13.50 -29.05
C ASP A 114 17.32 12.19 -28.32
N VAL A 115 17.70 12.15 -27.04
CA VAL A 115 17.63 10.94 -26.22
C VAL A 115 16.67 11.17 -25.06
N VAL A 116 15.75 10.23 -24.87
CA VAL A 116 14.86 10.22 -23.71
C VAL A 116 15.22 9.03 -22.83
N LEU A 117 15.71 9.31 -21.63
CA LEU A 117 15.92 8.30 -20.60
C LEU A 117 14.57 8.00 -19.95
N LYS A 118 14.20 6.72 -19.95
CA LYS A 118 12.98 6.23 -19.32
C LYS A 118 13.29 5.14 -18.31
N ALA A 119 12.51 5.11 -17.25
CA ALA A 119 12.50 4.00 -16.29
C ALA A 119 11.11 3.85 -15.67
N ASP A 120 10.80 2.63 -15.25
CA ASP A 120 9.64 2.31 -14.43
C ASP A 120 10.09 2.23 -12.97
N THR A 121 9.23 2.53 -12.00
CA THR A 121 9.68 2.56 -10.59
C THR A 121 8.56 2.28 -9.59
N THR A 122 8.91 1.68 -8.45
CA THR A 122 7.99 1.53 -7.31
C THR A 122 7.99 2.77 -6.38
N LEU A 123 8.95 3.68 -6.55
CA LEU A 123 9.09 4.93 -5.79
C LEU A 123 7.83 5.80 -5.86
N SER A 124 7.53 6.55 -4.79
CA SER A 124 6.38 7.45 -4.71
C SER A 124 6.44 8.59 -5.74
N ASP A 125 5.30 8.90 -6.36
CA ASP A 125 5.13 10.11 -7.18
C ASP A 125 5.45 11.37 -6.36
N GLY A 126 5.99 12.40 -7.01
CA GLY A 126 6.40 13.64 -6.34
C GLY A 126 7.81 13.60 -5.73
N ARG A 127 8.46 12.44 -5.65
CA ARG A 127 9.86 12.36 -5.22
C ARG A 127 10.78 12.95 -6.28
N ASN A 128 11.73 13.78 -5.83
CA ASN A 128 12.80 14.31 -6.67
C ASN A 128 13.93 13.29 -6.77
N ILE A 129 14.39 13.05 -7.98
CA ILE A 129 15.47 12.13 -8.32
C ILE A 129 16.44 12.82 -9.27
N LYS A 130 17.62 12.24 -9.43
CA LYS A 130 18.59 12.67 -10.45
C LYS A 130 18.65 11.65 -11.57
N VAL A 131 18.62 12.16 -12.79
CA VAL A 131 18.76 11.36 -13.99
C VAL A 131 19.97 11.87 -14.75
N SER A 132 20.86 10.96 -15.15
CA SER A 132 22.08 11.28 -15.86
C SER A 132 22.14 10.58 -17.21
N LEU A 133 22.60 11.31 -18.23
CA LEU A 133 23.07 10.75 -19.48
C LEU A 133 24.60 10.79 -19.50
N ILE A 134 25.23 9.65 -19.78
CA ILE A 134 26.68 9.47 -19.75
C ILE A 134 27.14 9.06 -21.14
N ILE A 135 28.19 9.71 -21.64
CA ILE A 135 28.82 9.39 -22.93
C ILE A 135 30.17 8.73 -22.64
N LEU A 136 30.39 7.55 -23.21
CA LEU A 136 31.57 6.73 -22.99
C LEU A 136 32.40 6.55 -24.26
N ASP A 137 33.72 6.45 -24.11
CA ASP A 137 34.63 6.01 -25.17
C ASP A 137 34.70 4.47 -25.28
N LYS A 138 35.48 3.98 -26.26
CA LYS A 138 35.67 2.54 -26.53
C LYS A 138 36.29 1.76 -25.37
N GLU A 139 36.94 2.44 -24.43
CA GLU A 139 37.57 1.85 -23.24
C GLU A 139 36.62 1.91 -22.04
N GLY A 140 35.39 2.43 -22.22
CA GLY A 140 34.39 2.62 -21.17
C GLY A 140 34.65 3.84 -20.29
N LYS A 141 35.52 4.77 -20.72
CA LYS A 141 35.81 5.98 -19.97
C LYS A 141 34.76 7.04 -20.25
N GLU A 142 34.29 7.70 -19.18
CA GLU A 142 33.39 8.84 -19.28
C GLU A 142 34.04 10.03 -20.01
N LEU A 143 33.43 10.40 -21.14
CA LEU A 143 33.76 11.57 -21.94
C LEU A 143 32.93 12.79 -21.54
N ALA A 144 31.66 12.57 -21.19
CA ALA A 144 30.75 13.62 -20.73
C ALA A 144 29.61 13.03 -19.88
N ARG A 145 29.07 13.88 -18.99
CA ARG A 145 27.87 13.59 -18.20
C ARG A 145 27.01 14.83 -18.08
N GLN A 146 25.72 14.67 -18.31
CA GLN A 146 24.72 15.67 -17.98
C GLN A 146 23.72 15.08 -16.99
N THR A 147 23.52 15.76 -15.86
CA THR A 147 22.60 15.34 -14.80
C THR A 147 21.48 16.37 -14.64
N LYS A 148 20.23 15.89 -14.62
CA LYS A 148 19.03 16.71 -14.41
C LYS A 148 18.25 16.21 -13.19
N ASN A 149 17.71 17.15 -12.42
CA ASN A 149 16.74 16.83 -11.38
C ASN A 149 15.35 16.69 -12.03
N THR A 150 14.67 15.59 -11.74
CA THR A 150 13.30 15.35 -12.24
C THR A 150 12.43 14.82 -11.12
N THR A 151 11.12 14.82 -11.34
CA THR A 151 10.14 14.37 -10.35
C THR A 151 9.35 13.19 -10.91
N ILE A 152 9.19 12.14 -10.10
CA ILE A 152 8.45 10.94 -10.50
C ILE A 152 6.97 11.28 -10.71
N LYS A 153 6.41 10.82 -11.83
CA LYS A 153 4.99 10.98 -12.18
C LYS A 153 4.44 9.67 -12.71
N ASN A 154 3.29 9.24 -12.16
CA ASN A 154 2.62 8.00 -12.55
C ASN A 154 3.56 6.78 -12.50
N LYS A 155 4.41 6.68 -11.48
CA LYS A 155 5.38 5.59 -11.30
C LYS A 155 6.36 5.44 -12.46
N ARG A 156 6.64 6.53 -13.17
CA ARG A 156 7.51 6.58 -14.34
C ARG A 156 8.47 7.74 -14.26
N ILE A 157 9.63 7.51 -14.87
CA ILE A 157 10.70 8.48 -15.07
C ILE A 157 10.83 8.67 -16.57
N SER A 158 10.90 9.92 -17.02
CA SER A 158 11.08 10.27 -18.43
C SER A 158 11.76 11.61 -18.49
N GLU A 159 13.04 11.62 -18.87
CA GLU A 159 13.85 12.84 -18.93
C GLU A 159 14.52 12.97 -20.30
N TYR A 160 14.47 14.17 -20.86
CA TYR A 160 15.02 14.47 -22.17
C TYR A 160 16.45 15.01 -22.06
N PHE A 161 17.32 14.56 -22.96
CA PHE A 161 18.69 15.04 -23.09
C PHE A 161 18.96 15.43 -24.55
N ASP A 162 19.48 16.64 -24.73
CA ASP A 162 19.98 17.12 -26.02
C ASP A 162 21.43 16.67 -26.16
N LYS A 163 21.67 15.67 -27.01
CA LYS A 163 23.01 15.11 -27.16
C LYS A 163 23.95 16.07 -27.90
N GLU A 164 23.44 16.84 -28.87
CA GLU A 164 24.26 17.79 -29.61
C GLU A 164 24.77 18.90 -28.68
N GLU A 165 23.94 19.36 -27.75
CA GLU A 165 24.33 20.32 -26.71
C GLU A 165 25.44 19.74 -25.82
N ILE A 166 25.27 18.54 -25.28
CA ILE A 166 26.27 17.88 -24.41
C ILE A 166 27.60 17.72 -25.12
N MET A 167 27.59 17.24 -26.38
CA MET A 167 28.78 17.08 -27.19
C MET A 167 29.50 18.41 -27.43
N LYS A 168 28.74 19.47 -27.71
CA LYS A 168 29.29 20.81 -27.95
C LYS A 168 29.92 21.38 -26.69
N GLU A 169 29.30 21.22 -25.53
CA GLU A 169 29.84 21.68 -24.24
C GLU A 169 31.18 20.99 -23.90
N HIS A 170 31.35 19.75 -24.32
CA HIS A 170 32.51 18.92 -24.00
C HIS A 170 33.52 18.81 -25.17
N ASN A 171 33.32 19.57 -26.26
CA ASN A 171 34.14 19.51 -27.48
C ASN A 171 34.32 18.09 -28.04
N LEU A 172 33.26 17.28 -28.00
CA LEU A 172 33.27 15.90 -28.48
C LEU A 172 32.82 15.82 -29.94
N SER A 173 33.45 14.95 -30.71
CA SER A 173 33.00 14.55 -32.03
C SER A 173 32.21 13.24 -31.96
N TYR A 174 31.42 12.94 -32.98
CA TYR A 174 30.68 11.67 -33.06
C TYR A 174 31.61 10.45 -33.12
N GLU A 175 32.84 10.63 -33.58
CA GLU A 175 33.85 9.56 -33.70
C GLU A 175 34.44 9.18 -32.33
N ASP A 176 34.35 10.07 -31.34
CA ASP A 176 34.81 9.82 -29.97
C ASP A 176 33.81 8.95 -29.19
N ILE A 177 32.54 8.96 -29.60
CA ILE A 177 31.44 8.30 -28.88
C ILE A 177 31.35 6.83 -29.27
N TYR A 178 31.55 5.97 -28.29
CA TYR A 178 31.32 4.54 -28.43
C TYR A 178 29.95 4.13 -27.91
N GLU A 179 29.62 4.58 -26.70
CA GLU A 179 28.42 4.17 -25.98
C GLU A 179 27.76 5.33 -25.23
N ILE A 180 26.45 5.23 -25.02
CA ILE A 180 25.68 6.17 -24.21
C ILE A 180 24.91 5.35 -23.18
N GLU A 181 25.06 5.72 -21.92
CA GLU A 181 24.40 5.08 -20.79
C GLU A 181 23.44 6.04 -20.10
N GLY A 182 22.41 5.45 -19.49
CA GLY A 182 21.46 6.16 -18.65
C GLY A 182 21.57 5.70 -17.21
N GLU A 183 21.70 6.64 -16.29
CA GLU A 183 21.79 6.38 -14.85
C GLU A 183 20.70 7.15 -14.10
N VAL A 184 20.15 6.53 -13.05
CA VAL A 184 19.18 7.17 -12.16
C VAL A 184 19.59 6.99 -10.71
N GLU A 185 19.64 8.08 -9.96
CA GLU A 185 19.95 8.12 -8.52
C GLU A 185 18.73 8.65 -7.75
N TRP A 186 18.36 8.01 -6.63
CA TRP A 186 17.17 8.32 -5.84
C TRP A 186 17.38 8.30 -4.32
#